data_AF-A0AAV0Q6U4-F1
#
_entry.id   AF-A0AAV0Q6U4-F1
#
_cell.length_a   1.000
_cell.length_b   1.000
_cell.length_c   1.000
_cell.angle_alpha   90.00
_cell.angle_beta   90.00
_cell.angle_gamma   90.00
#
_symmetry.space_group_name_H-M   'P 1'
#
loop_
_entity.id
_entity.type
_entity.pdbx_description
1 polymer ?
#
loop_
_entity_poly.entity_id
_entity_poly.type
_entity_poly.pdbx_seq_one_letter_code
_entity_poly.pdbx_strand_id
1 'polypeptide(L)'
;MFRLPVFYKQRDNLFHPAWAWSLASFLLRIPYSIVEAVVWTSIVYYSVGFSPEIWRFFRYMFLLFALHQMALGLFRTLASVARDLVIANTFASACLLITFLSAMIKPWWVWAFWLSPLSYAQRAISVNEFDADRWMKKSAIGNETVGYNILHSHSLPVERYWYWLGVGVLLLYAILFNIAFITALRKAQAIPRFDDEEKNNPNGRSKALLDQSATLETKRKGMILPFQPLVMTFHNVNYFVDIPKKLLQEFVEEVMRLVELDTLRQALVGLPGSSGLSTEQRKRLTIAVELVANPSIIFMDEPTSGLDARAAAIVMRTVRNTVDTGRTVVCTIHQPSIDIFEAFDELLLMKRGGRVIYGGKLGLHSRILIDYFQSLVKIDHMVLFQFIPVWWIWFYYICPIAWTLQGIISSQLGNVETIIQGQGFQVSVKDYLKANYDYGTNKIGPSIAVLLVFNLLFFSVFAVSVKFINFQRR
;
A
#
# COMPACT_ATOMS: atom_id res chain seq x y z
N MET A 1 -7.95 8.93 5.83
CA MET A 1 -7.59 7.97 4.77
C MET A 1 -6.14 7.52 4.86
N PHE A 2 -5.16 8.43 4.95
CA PHE A 2 -3.73 8.09 4.99
C PHE A 2 -3.29 7.11 6.11
N ARG A 3 -3.99 7.06 7.24
CA ARG A 3 -3.71 6.12 8.33
C ARG A 3 -4.42 4.76 8.19
N LEU A 4 -5.32 4.58 7.23
CA LEU A 4 -6.08 3.33 7.04
C LEU A 4 -5.16 2.14 6.68
N PRO A 5 -4.14 2.27 5.80
CA PRO A 5 -3.23 1.16 5.51
C PRO A 5 -2.46 0.67 6.74
N VAL A 6 -1.98 1.61 7.56
CA VAL A 6 -1.30 1.29 8.83
C VAL A 6 -2.26 0.61 9.80
N PHE A 7 -3.49 1.13 9.91
CA PHE A 7 -4.53 0.52 10.74
C PHE A 7 -4.85 -0.91 10.29
N TYR A 8 -5.02 -1.17 8.99
CA TYR A 8 -5.29 -2.51 8.49
C TYR A 8 -4.14 -3.47 8.79
N LYS A 9 -2.88 -3.03 8.61
CA LYS A 9 -1.70 -3.80 9.02
C LYS A 9 -1.74 -4.13 10.53
N GLN A 10 -2.02 -3.13 11.37
CA GLN A 10 -2.05 -3.33 12.83
C GLN A 10 -3.21 -4.23 13.29
N ARG A 11 -4.37 -4.09 12.66
CA ARG A 11 -5.56 -4.91 12.94
C ARG A 11 -5.34 -6.36 12.51
N ASP A 12 -4.76 -6.59 11.34
CA ASP A 12 -4.51 -7.94 10.81
C ASP A 12 -3.44 -8.66 11.65
N ASN A 13 -2.53 -7.90 12.27
CA ASN A 13 -1.58 -8.38 13.29
C ASN A 13 -2.19 -8.45 14.71
N LEU A 14 -3.51 -8.25 14.86
CA LEU A 14 -4.26 -8.36 16.13
C LEU A 14 -3.79 -7.45 17.28
N PHE A 15 -3.07 -6.35 17.00
CA PHE A 15 -2.58 -5.44 18.05
C PHE A 15 -3.70 -4.75 18.83
N HIS A 16 -4.81 -4.39 18.17
CA HIS A 16 -5.97 -3.80 18.82
C HIS A 16 -7.26 -4.03 18.01
N PRO A 17 -8.43 -4.08 18.67
CA PRO A 17 -9.70 -4.21 17.96
C PRO A 17 -10.06 -2.91 17.22
N ALA A 18 -10.81 -3.04 16.12
CA ALA A 18 -11.19 -1.91 15.26
C ALA A 18 -11.94 -0.78 15.98
N TRP A 19 -12.72 -1.12 17.02
CA TRP A 19 -13.49 -0.14 17.79
C TRP A 19 -12.58 0.76 18.64
N ALA A 20 -11.47 0.25 19.17
CA ALA A 20 -10.57 1.02 20.03
C ALA A 20 -9.90 2.16 19.23
N TRP A 21 -9.41 1.85 18.03
CA TRP A 21 -8.85 2.84 17.11
C TRP A 21 -9.89 3.87 16.65
N SER A 22 -11.11 3.39 16.32
CA SER A 22 -12.20 4.27 15.87
C SER A 22 -12.63 5.24 16.96
N LEU A 23 -12.82 4.74 18.19
CA LEU A 23 -13.23 5.55 19.34
C LEU A 23 -12.18 6.59 19.70
N ALA A 24 -10.90 6.20 19.78
CA ALA A 24 -9.80 7.15 20.01
C ALA A 24 -9.75 8.24 18.92
N SER A 25 -9.93 7.84 17.66
CA SER A 25 -9.95 8.76 16.53
C SER A 25 -11.17 9.69 16.50
N PHE A 26 -12.29 9.29 17.10
CA PHE A 26 -13.49 10.10 17.26
C PHE A 26 -13.31 11.12 18.39
N LEU A 27 -12.86 10.67 19.57
CA LEU A 27 -12.62 11.53 20.73
C LEU A 27 -11.62 12.66 20.44
N LEU A 28 -10.53 12.36 19.72
CA LEU A 28 -9.52 13.36 19.35
C LEU A 28 -10.06 14.46 18.42
N ARG A 29 -11.23 14.28 17.78
CA ARG A 29 -11.83 15.26 16.87
C ARG A 29 -12.88 16.16 17.51
N ILE A 30 -13.41 15.78 18.67
CA ILE A 30 -14.42 16.58 19.38
C ILE A 30 -13.90 18.00 19.67
N PRO A 31 -12.67 18.21 20.18
CA PRO A 31 -12.16 19.56 20.45
C PRO A 31 -12.08 20.42 19.18
N TYR A 32 -11.63 19.84 18.06
CA TYR A 32 -11.53 20.55 16.78
C TYR A 32 -12.91 21.01 16.29
N SER A 33 -13.91 20.13 16.37
CA SER A 33 -15.27 20.46 15.95
C SER A 33 -15.94 21.51 16.84
N ILE A 34 -15.62 21.54 18.15
CA ILE A 34 -16.09 22.60 19.04
C ILE A 34 -15.50 23.95 18.62
N VAL A 35 -14.18 24.00 18.39
CA VAL A 35 -13.50 25.23 17.96
C VAL A 35 -14.08 25.73 16.64
N GLU A 36 -14.28 24.83 15.67
CA GLU A 36 -14.88 25.18 14.38
C GLU A 36 -16.30 25.73 14.53
N ALA A 37 -17.14 25.09 15.35
CA ALA A 37 -18.50 25.57 15.61
C ALA A 37 -18.52 26.96 16.27
N VAL A 38 -17.61 27.22 17.21
CA VAL A 38 -17.46 28.52 17.87
C VAL A 38 -17.04 29.60 16.86
N VAL A 39 -15.98 29.34 16.09
CA VAL A 39 -15.45 30.31 15.12
C VAL A 39 -16.47 30.61 14.04
N TRP A 40 -17.07 29.58 13.44
CA TRP A 40 -18.06 29.76 12.37
C TRP A 40 -19.30 30.51 12.85
N THR A 41 -19.84 30.14 14.02
CA THR A 41 -21.02 30.82 14.57
C THR A 41 -20.72 32.27 14.92
N SER A 42 -19.55 32.55 15.50
CA SER A 42 -19.17 33.92 15.87
C SER A 42 -19.08 34.86 14.66
N ILE A 43 -18.58 34.35 13.53
CA ILE A 43 -18.45 35.12 12.29
C ILE A 43 -19.81 35.27 11.59
N VAL A 44 -20.57 34.18 11.44
CA VAL A 44 -21.75 34.13 10.57
C VAL A 44 -23.01 34.62 11.27
N TYR A 45 -23.18 34.35 12.56
CA TYR A 45 -24.48 34.53 13.21
C TYR A 45 -24.95 35.99 13.19
N TYR A 46 -24.07 36.90 13.62
CA TYR A 46 -24.39 38.33 13.66
C TYR A 46 -24.25 39.00 12.29
N SER A 47 -23.38 38.50 11.40
CA SER A 47 -23.21 39.09 10.06
C SER A 47 -24.41 38.82 9.14
N VAL A 48 -25.08 37.68 9.30
CA VAL A 48 -26.31 37.35 8.55
C VAL A 48 -27.54 38.11 9.09
N GLY A 49 -27.47 38.63 10.32
CA GLY A 49 -28.59 39.37 10.94
C GLY A 49 -29.60 38.48 11.67
N PHE A 50 -29.15 37.35 12.21
CA PHE A 50 -29.95 36.50 13.11
C PHE A 50 -30.30 37.21 14.43
N SER A 51 -31.12 36.58 15.27
CA SER A 51 -31.58 37.20 16.53
C SER A 51 -30.41 37.61 17.43
N PRO A 52 -30.39 38.81 18.05
CA PRO A 52 -29.29 39.24 18.91
C PRO A 52 -29.25 38.54 20.29
N GLU A 53 -30.18 37.63 20.57
CA GLU A 53 -30.25 36.91 21.85
C GLU A 53 -29.09 35.91 22.02
N ILE A 54 -28.39 36.04 23.15
CA ILE A 54 -27.26 35.18 23.51
C ILE A 54 -27.66 33.70 23.59
N TRP A 55 -28.86 33.37 24.10
CA TRP A 55 -29.26 31.96 24.20
C TRP A 55 -29.53 31.29 22.85
N ARG A 56 -30.01 32.05 21.86
CA ARG A 56 -30.24 31.54 20.50
C ARG A 56 -28.94 31.35 19.75
N PHE A 57 -27.95 32.22 20.01
CA PHE A 57 -26.58 32.04 19.54
C PHE A 57 -26.01 30.68 20.01
N PHE A 58 -26.10 30.35 21.30
CA PHE A 58 -25.60 29.07 21.80
C PHE A 58 -26.40 27.86 21.28
N ARG A 59 -27.72 28.00 21.09
CA ARG A 59 -28.55 26.96 20.48
C ARG A 59 -28.17 26.71 19.01
N TYR A 60 -27.90 27.77 18.26
CA TYR A 60 -27.41 27.67 16.89
C TYR A 60 -26.03 27.01 16.85
N MET A 61 -25.11 27.44 17.71
CA MET A 61 -23.77 26.86 17.82
C MET A 61 -23.81 25.36 18.14
N PHE A 62 -24.65 24.94 19.10
CA PHE A 62 -24.79 23.54 19.48
C PHE A 62 -25.39 22.69 18.35
N LEU A 63 -26.37 23.24 17.63
CA LEU A 63 -26.97 22.57 16.47
C LEU A 63 -25.95 22.42 15.33
N LEU A 64 -25.14 23.45 15.07
CA LEU A 64 -24.06 23.41 14.09
C LEU A 64 -22.99 22.38 14.48
N PHE A 65 -22.64 22.29 15.77
CA PHE A 65 -21.76 21.25 16.30
C PHE A 65 -22.34 19.84 16.06
N ALA A 66 -23.61 19.61 16.38
CA ALA A 66 -24.27 18.31 16.16
C ALA A 66 -24.32 17.93 14.67
N LEU A 67 -24.62 18.91 13.80
CA LEU A 67 -24.59 18.74 12.35
C LEU A 67 -23.18 18.37 11.85
N HIS A 68 -22.16 19.03 12.37
CA HIS A 68 -20.77 18.75 12.02
C HIS A 68 -20.35 17.34 12.47
N GLN A 69 -20.72 16.92 13.69
CA GLN A 69 -20.44 15.55 14.18
C GLN A 69 -21.08 14.48 13.30
N MET A 70 -22.33 14.69 12.88
CA MET A 70 -23.03 13.81 11.95
C MET A 70 -22.33 13.75 10.59
N ALA A 71 -21.95 14.90 10.02
CA ALA A 71 -21.27 14.97 8.73
C ALA A 71 -19.90 14.28 8.74
N LEU A 72 -19.12 14.47 9.81
CA LEU A 72 -17.85 13.75 10.00
C LEU A 72 -18.05 12.24 10.06
N GLY A 73 -19.11 11.76 10.73
CA GLY A 73 -19.49 10.35 10.75
C GLY A 73 -19.77 9.82 9.35
N LEU A 74 -20.62 10.53 8.59
CA LEU A 74 -21.00 10.17 7.21
C LEU A 74 -19.80 10.10 6.25
N PHE A 75 -18.91 11.10 6.26
CA PHE A 75 -17.75 11.08 5.38
C PHE A 75 -16.76 9.98 5.74
N ARG A 76 -16.65 9.62 7.03
CA ARG A 76 -15.79 8.51 7.47
C ARG A 76 -16.34 7.16 7.03
N THR A 77 -17.65 6.94 7.10
CA THR A 77 -18.27 5.70 6.60
C THR A 77 -18.06 5.56 5.11
N LEU A 78 -18.35 6.61 4.32
CA LEU A 78 -18.11 6.64 2.89
C LEU A 78 -16.65 6.35 2.54
N ALA A 79 -15.70 6.98 3.23
CA ALA A 79 -14.28 6.75 3.03
C ALA A 79 -13.85 5.30 3.38
N SER A 80 -14.47 4.68 4.39
CA SER A 80 -14.19 3.28 4.74
C SER A 80 -14.74 2.27 3.71
N VAL A 81 -15.86 2.60 3.07
CA VAL A 81 -16.53 1.74 2.08
C VAL A 81 -15.86 1.86 0.71
N ALA A 82 -15.60 3.10 0.25
CA ALA A 82 -15.07 3.36 -1.09
C ALA A 82 -13.61 2.91 -1.27
N ARG A 83 -12.81 2.83 -0.19
CA ARG A 83 -11.39 2.45 -0.16
C ARG A 83 -10.42 3.32 -0.98
N ASP A 84 -10.94 4.15 -1.89
CA ASP A 84 -10.22 5.16 -2.67
C ASP A 84 -10.74 6.57 -2.35
N LEU A 85 -9.83 7.55 -2.27
CA LEU A 85 -10.13 8.94 -1.95
C LEU A 85 -10.95 9.61 -3.06
N VAL A 86 -10.68 9.29 -4.32
CA VAL A 86 -11.37 9.88 -5.47
C VAL A 86 -12.82 9.39 -5.51
N ILE A 87 -13.02 8.08 -5.34
CA ILE A 87 -14.35 7.48 -5.29
C ILE A 87 -15.12 8.03 -4.09
N ALA A 88 -14.50 8.07 -2.91
CA ALA A 88 -15.14 8.61 -1.70
C ALA A 88 -15.59 10.06 -1.88
N ASN A 89 -14.74 10.93 -2.46
CA ASN A 89 -15.07 12.34 -2.68
C ASN A 89 -16.19 12.52 -3.70
N THR A 90 -16.21 11.73 -4.77
CA THR A 90 -17.28 11.78 -5.79
C THR A 90 -18.63 11.35 -5.22
N PHE A 91 -18.66 10.27 -4.43
CA PHE A 91 -19.89 9.85 -3.76
C PHE A 91 -20.33 10.84 -2.66
N ALA A 92 -19.38 11.44 -1.95
CA ALA A 92 -19.65 12.47 -0.95
C ALA A 92 -20.25 13.73 -1.56
N SER A 93 -19.69 14.23 -2.66
CA SER A 93 -20.22 15.40 -3.37
C SER A 93 -21.58 15.12 -4.00
N ALA A 94 -21.79 13.92 -4.56
CA ALA A 94 -23.09 13.48 -5.06
C ALA A 94 -24.15 13.40 -3.94
N CYS A 95 -23.80 12.86 -2.76
CA CYS A 95 -24.71 12.82 -1.61
C CYS A 95 -25.10 14.23 -1.16
N LEU A 96 -24.15 15.17 -1.10
CA LEU A 96 -24.46 16.57 -0.78
C LEU A 96 -25.38 17.20 -1.83
N LEU A 97 -25.15 16.96 -3.12
CA LEU A 97 -25.97 17.51 -4.20
C LEU A 97 -27.41 16.98 -4.15
N ILE A 98 -27.58 15.68 -3.85
CA ILE A 98 -28.90 15.06 -3.65
C ILE A 98 -29.64 15.71 -2.47
N THR A 99 -28.93 16.11 -1.41
CA THR A 99 -29.55 16.79 -0.27
C THR A 99 -30.01 18.21 -0.57
N PHE A 100 -29.40 18.91 -1.54
CA PHE A 100 -29.86 20.23 -1.99
C PHE A 100 -31.08 20.17 -2.93
N LEU A 101 -31.28 19.04 -3.63
CA LEU A 101 -32.40 18.84 -4.55
C LEU A 101 -33.75 18.51 -3.86
N SER A 102 -33.78 18.45 -2.52
CA SER A 102 -34.98 18.07 -1.76
C SER A 102 -36.12 19.10 -1.79
N ALA A 103 -35.97 20.22 -2.49
CA ALA A 103 -37.01 21.25 -2.65
C ALA A 103 -38.06 20.92 -3.74
N MET A 104 -37.78 19.98 -4.66
CA MET A 104 -38.66 19.65 -5.79
C MET A 104 -39.08 18.16 -5.81
N ILE A 105 -39.55 17.67 -4.67
CA ILE A 105 -39.85 16.24 -4.46
C ILE A 105 -41.26 15.90 -4.97
N LYS A 106 -41.38 14.86 -5.82
CA LYS A 106 -42.68 14.27 -6.21
C LYS A 106 -43.32 13.54 -5.02
N PRO A 107 -44.67 13.39 -4.97
CA PRO A 107 -45.38 12.87 -3.78
C PRO A 107 -44.89 11.50 -3.27
N TRP A 108 -44.34 10.64 -4.12
CA TRP A 108 -43.85 9.31 -3.72
C TRP A 108 -42.40 9.30 -3.17
N TRP A 109 -41.67 10.42 -3.23
CA TRP A 109 -40.32 10.58 -2.68
C TRP A 109 -40.30 11.24 -1.29
N VAL A 110 -41.47 11.45 -0.68
CA VAL A 110 -41.61 12.11 0.63
C VAL A 110 -40.82 11.39 1.74
N TRP A 111 -40.64 10.08 1.67
CA TRP A 111 -39.84 9.33 2.64
C TRP A 111 -38.35 9.72 2.63
N ALA A 112 -37.80 10.11 1.47
CA ALA A 112 -36.40 10.52 1.35
C ALA A 112 -36.13 11.85 2.08
N PHE A 113 -37.14 12.73 2.14
CA PHE A 113 -37.09 13.95 2.93
C PHE A 113 -36.94 13.64 4.44
N TRP A 114 -37.69 12.67 4.94
CA TRP A 114 -37.64 12.23 6.34
C TRP A 114 -36.40 11.41 6.69
N LEU A 115 -35.69 10.91 5.68
CA LEU A 115 -34.41 10.20 5.84
C LEU A 115 -33.21 11.17 5.87
N SER A 116 -33.37 12.39 5.35
CA SER A 116 -32.27 13.36 5.26
C SER A 116 -32.00 14.02 6.62
N PRO A 117 -30.80 13.88 7.23
CA PRO A 117 -30.49 14.56 8.49
C PRO A 117 -30.43 16.09 8.35
N LEU A 118 -30.15 16.60 7.14
CA LEU A 118 -30.12 18.04 6.84
C LEU A 118 -31.51 18.69 6.92
N SER A 119 -32.58 17.96 6.61
CA SER A 119 -33.95 18.50 6.68
C SER A 119 -34.35 18.82 8.13
N TYR A 120 -33.96 17.95 9.07
CA TYR A 120 -34.15 18.19 10.51
C TYR A 120 -33.28 19.34 11.03
N ALA A 121 -32.05 19.47 10.54
CA ALA A 121 -31.18 20.60 10.90
C ALA A 121 -31.78 21.94 10.43
N GLN A 122 -32.27 22.01 9.18
CA GLN A 122 -32.93 23.20 8.64
C GLN A 122 -34.17 23.57 9.46
N ARG A 123 -35.05 22.59 9.76
CA ARG A 123 -36.25 22.81 10.59
C ARG A 123 -35.89 23.34 11.98
N ALA A 124 -34.87 22.78 12.62
CA ALA A 124 -34.46 23.19 13.95
C ALA A 124 -33.80 24.58 13.97
N ILE A 125 -33.05 24.97 12.92
CA ILE A 125 -32.55 26.35 12.75
C ILE A 125 -33.72 27.31 12.56
N SER A 126 -34.67 26.99 11.67
CA SER A 126 -35.83 27.85 11.41
C SER A 126 -36.68 28.09 12.66
N VAL A 127 -36.96 27.04 13.44
CA VAL A 127 -37.68 27.17 14.72
C VAL A 127 -36.88 28.02 15.72
N ASN A 128 -35.56 27.83 15.80
CA ASN A 128 -34.72 28.63 16.71
C ASN A 128 -34.75 30.14 16.36
N GLU A 129 -34.83 30.50 15.08
CA GLU A 129 -34.78 31.89 14.64
C GLU A 129 -36.16 32.57 14.60
N PHE A 130 -37.20 31.89 14.10
CA PHE A 130 -38.52 32.48 13.93
C PHE A 130 -39.37 32.48 15.22
N ASP A 131 -38.95 31.78 16.28
CA ASP A 131 -39.54 31.87 17.63
C ASP A 131 -38.97 33.06 18.44
N ALA A 132 -38.19 33.96 17.82
CA ALA A 132 -37.65 35.15 18.51
C ALA A 132 -38.70 36.25 18.71
N ASP A 133 -38.55 37.04 19.78
CA ASP A 133 -39.51 38.09 20.17
C ASP A 133 -39.72 39.13 19.06
N ARG A 134 -38.69 39.37 18.23
CA ARG A 134 -38.77 40.24 17.04
C ARG A 134 -39.85 39.81 16.04
N TRP A 135 -40.07 38.50 15.90
CA TRP A 135 -41.01 37.89 14.96
C TRP A 135 -42.38 37.62 15.56
N MET A 136 -42.56 37.87 16.87
CA MET A 136 -43.84 37.71 17.59
C MET A 136 -44.77 38.93 17.47
N LYS A 137 -44.46 39.88 16.57
CA LYS A 137 -45.35 41.01 16.25
C LYS A 137 -46.56 40.53 15.45
N LYS A 138 -47.70 41.21 15.62
CA LYS A 138 -48.91 40.94 14.83
C LYS A 138 -48.62 41.17 13.34
N SER A 139 -48.97 40.19 12.52
CA SER A 139 -48.82 40.25 11.07
C SER A 139 -49.77 41.29 10.46
N ALA A 140 -49.36 41.89 9.33
CA ALA A 140 -50.27 42.67 8.48
C ALA A 140 -51.26 41.78 7.71
N ILE A 141 -50.95 40.47 7.61
CA ILE A 141 -51.73 39.44 6.92
C ILE A 141 -52.13 38.40 7.98
N GLY A 142 -53.36 38.47 8.49
CA GLY A 142 -53.91 37.54 9.49
C GLY A 142 -53.73 37.94 10.96
N ASN A 143 -54.44 37.25 11.85
CA ASN A 143 -54.47 37.52 13.30
C ASN A 143 -53.28 36.90 14.09
N GLU A 144 -52.38 36.20 13.39
CA GLU A 144 -51.26 35.46 13.98
C GLU A 144 -49.95 36.25 13.91
N THR A 145 -48.89 35.73 14.55
CA THR A 145 -47.57 36.38 14.55
C THR A 145 -46.88 36.26 13.19
N VAL A 146 -46.02 37.23 12.87
CA VAL A 146 -45.25 37.21 11.61
C VAL A 146 -44.41 35.94 11.47
N GLY A 147 -43.75 35.49 12.55
CA GLY A 147 -42.96 34.26 12.55
C GLY A 147 -43.79 33.00 12.26
N TYR A 148 -45.00 32.92 12.83
CA TYR A 148 -45.92 31.81 12.61
C TYR A 148 -46.35 31.71 11.13
N ASN A 149 -46.74 32.84 10.54
CA ASN A 149 -47.15 32.90 9.13
C ASN A 149 -46.03 32.49 8.17
N ILE A 150 -44.78 32.89 8.45
CA ILE A 150 -43.61 32.53 7.63
C ILE A 150 -43.31 31.03 7.75
N LEU A 151 -43.36 30.46 8.96
CA LEU A 151 -43.14 29.03 9.14
C LEU A 151 -44.23 28.21 8.43
N HIS A 152 -45.49 28.62 8.56
CA HIS A 152 -46.61 27.94 7.90
C HIS A 152 -46.58 28.02 6.38
N SER A 153 -46.23 29.18 5.80
CA SER A 153 -46.14 29.34 4.34
C SER A 153 -45.05 28.48 3.72
N HIS A 154 -43.97 28.22 4.46
CA HIS A 154 -42.87 27.34 4.06
C HIS A 154 -43.03 25.89 4.50
N SER A 155 -44.19 25.49 5.04
CA SER A 155 -44.45 24.12 5.56
C SER A 155 -43.45 23.65 6.62
N LEU A 156 -42.94 24.59 7.42
CA LEU A 156 -42.01 24.35 8.52
C LEU A 156 -42.78 24.22 9.86
N PRO A 157 -42.25 23.42 10.80
CA PRO A 157 -42.88 23.26 12.10
C PRO A 157 -42.79 24.54 12.93
N VAL A 158 -43.76 24.73 13.83
CA VAL A 158 -43.83 25.92 14.71
C VAL A 158 -43.56 25.60 16.17
N GLU A 159 -43.69 24.34 16.59
CA GLU A 159 -43.59 23.97 18.00
C GLU A 159 -42.13 23.92 18.48
N ARG A 160 -41.89 24.40 19.70
CA ARG A 160 -40.54 24.54 20.27
C ARG A 160 -39.77 23.23 20.44
N TYR A 161 -40.47 22.10 20.56
CA TYR A 161 -39.81 20.79 20.72
C TYR A 161 -39.04 20.35 19.47
N TRP A 162 -39.39 20.88 18.28
CA TRP A 162 -38.72 20.52 17.03
C TRP A 162 -37.23 20.86 17.02
N TYR A 163 -36.81 21.84 17.81
CA TYR A 163 -35.39 22.13 18.03
C TYR A 163 -34.67 20.92 18.63
N TRP A 164 -35.17 20.42 19.77
CA TRP A 164 -34.57 19.28 20.47
C TRP A 164 -34.73 17.97 19.70
N LEU A 165 -35.83 17.82 18.96
CA LEU A 165 -36.00 16.69 18.04
C LEU A 165 -34.91 16.70 16.96
N GLY A 166 -34.65 17.85 16.33
CA GLY A 166 -33.61 17.98 15.31
C GLY A 166 -32.21 17.66 15.85
N VAL A 167 -31.87 18.19 17.03
CA VAL A 167 -30.62 17.87 17.72
C VAL A 167 -30.52 16.37 18.03
N GLY A 168 -31.57 15.77 18.58
CA GLY A 168 -31.60 14.35 18.93
C GLY A 168 -31.41 13.44 17.72
N VAL A 169 -32.07 13.76 16.60
CA VAL A 169 -31.91 13.03 15.33
C VAL A 169 -30.48 13.16 14.80
N LEU A 170 -29.90 14.36 14.81
CA LEU A 170 -28.52 14.57 14.35
C LEU A 170 -27.51 13.76 15.16
N LEU A 171 -27.64 13.74 16.49
CA LEU A 171 -26.78 12.95 17.37
C LEU A 171 -26.99 11.44 17.16
N LEU A 172 -28.22 10.99 16.94
CA LEU A 172 -28.52 9.60 16.61
C LEU A 172 -27.84 9.18 15.30
N TYR A 173 -27.92 10.01 14.26
CA TYR A 173 -27.21 9.77 12.99
C TYR A 173 -25.69 9.74 13.19
N ALA A 174 -25.14 10.63 14.02
CA ALA A 174 -23.72 10.62 14.35
C ALA A 174 -23.30 9.29 14.99
N ILE A 175 -24.09 8.75 15.93
CA ILE A 175 -23.83 7.44 16.55
C ILE A 175 -23.96 6.32 15.50
N LEU A 176 -25.02 6.32 14.70
CA LEU A 176 -25.28 5.31 13.67
C LEU A 176 -24.13 5.24 12.67
N PHE A 177 -23.66 6.38 12.15
CA PHE A 177 -22.53 6.41 11.23
C PHE A 177 -21.23 5.96 11.89
N ASN A 178 -20.99 6.28 13.17
CA ASN A 178 -19.83 5.75 13.87
C ASN A 178 -19.89 4.21 14.01
N ILE A 179 -21.05 3.64 14.28
CA ILE A 179 -21.25 2.18 14.31
C ILE A 179 -21.02 1.58 12.92
N ALA A 180 -21.61 2.17 11.88
CA ALA A 180 -21.44 1.74 10.49
C ALA A 180 -19.96 1.80 10.04
N PHE A 181 -19.22 2.79 10.54
CA PHE A 181 -17.79 2.91 10.27
C PHE A 181 -17.00 1.78 10.94
N ILE A 182 -17.33 1.43 12.19
CA ILE A 182 -16.70 0.30 12.89
C ILE A 182 -17.01 -1.02 12.19
N THR A 183 -18.25 -1.25 11.74
CA THR A 183 -18.63 -2.48 11.04
C THR A 183 -17.95 -2.58 9.67
N ALA A 184 -17.85 -1.48 8.93
CA ALA A 184 -17.09 -1.41 7.67
C ALA A 184 -15.61 -1.74 7.89
N LEU A 185 -14.99 -1.18 8.93
CA LEU A 185 -13.60 -1.47 9.31
C LEU A 185 -13.38 -2.92 9.79
N ARG A 186 -14.40 -3.61 10.33
CA ARG A 186 -14.26 -5.03 10.68
C ARG A 186 -14.24 -5.93 9.45
N LYS A 187 -15.02 -5.61 8.41
CA LYS A 187 -15.21 -6.47 7.24
C LYS A 187 -14.15 -6.26 6.14
N ALA A 188 -13.48 -5.11 6.10
CA ALA A 188 -12.55 -4.78 5.02
C ALA A 188 -11.15 -5.40 5.20
N GLN A 189 -10.73 -6.36 4.35
CA GLN A 189 -9.35 -6.88 4.34
C GLN A 189 -8.33 -5.87 3.78
N ALA A 190 -7.05 -6.00 4.20
CA ALA A 190 -5.97 -5.06 3.85
C ALA A 190 -5.61 -4.97 2.35
N ILE A 191 -5.99 -5.96 1.54
CA ILE A 191 -5.63 -6.04 0.11
C ILE A 191 -6.92 -6.12 -0.71
N PRO A 192 -7.19 -5.19 -1.64
CA PRO A 192 -8.19 -5.40 -2.67
C PRO A 192 -7.79 -6.61 -3.51
N ARG A 193 -8.62 -7.65 -3.56
CA ARG A 193 -8.45 -8.72 -4.55
C ARG A 193 -8.66 -8.11 -5.93
N PHE A 194 -7.62 -8.08 -6.76
CA PHE A 194 -7.68 -7.68 -8.18
C PHE A 194 -8.47 -8.68 -9.06
N ASP A 195 -9.26 -9.59 -8.48
CA ASP A 195 -9.90 -10.71 -9.20
C ASP A 195 -11.33 -10.40 -9.71
N ASP A 196 -11.90 -9.23 -9.41
CA ASP A 196 -13.35 -8.98 -9.62
C ASP A 196 -13.71 -8.15 -10.87
N GLU A 197 -12.74 -7.64 -11.65
CA GLU A 197 -13.05 -6.83 -12.85
C GLU A 197 -13.32 -7.64 -14.14
N GLU A 198 -13.07 -8.96 -14.16
CA GLU A 198 -13.17 -9.73 -15.42
C GLU A 198 -14.52 -10.44 -15.67
N LYS A 199 -15.55 -10.24 -14.82
CA LYS A 199 -16.79 -11.05 -14.90
C LYS A 199 -18.04 -10.38 -15.49
N ASN A 200 -18.01 -9.13 -15.91
CA ASN A 200 -19.21 -8.46 -16.43
C ASN A 200 -19.07 -8.01 -17.89
N ASN A 201 -18.91 -8.94 -18.82
CA ASN A 201 -19.23 -8.68 -20.21
C ASN A 201 -20.00 -9.86 -20.83
N PRO A 202 -21.35 -9.86 -20.79
CA PRO A 202 -22.16 -10.90 -21.40
C PRO A 202 -22.50 -10.48 -22.82
N ASN A 203 -21.55 -10.54 -23.76
CA ASN A 203 -21.82 -10.67 -25.20
C ASN A 203 -20.52 -10.86 -25.98
N GLY A 204 -20.29 -12.11 -26.40
CA GLY A 204 -19.13 -12.49 -27.20
C GLY A 204 -18.98 -14.01 -27.30
N ARG A 205 -20.10 -14.72 -27.44
CA ARG A 205 -20.11 -16.17 -27.66
C ARG A 205 -19.97 -16.41 -29.15
N SER A 206 -18.89 -17.05 -29.56
CA SER A 206 -18.86 -18.18 -30.51
C SER A 206 -17.40 -18.46 -30.88
N LYS A 207 -16.88 -19.60 -30.42
CA LYS A 207 -16.85 -20.89 -31.14
C LYS A 207 -15.75 -20.87 -32.21
N ALA A 208 -14.92 -21.87 -32.40
CA ALA A 208 -14.86 -23.23 -31.88
C ALA A 208 -13.53 -23.80 -32.44
N LEU A 209 -12.77 -24.57 -31.63
CA LEU A 209 -12.54 -26.02 -31.82
C LEU A 209 -11.90 -26.34 -33.18
N LEU A 210 -10.70 -26.90 -33.26
CA LEU A 210 -10.30 -28.23 -32.76
C LEU A 210 -8.84 -28.16 -32.26
N ASP A 211 -8.37 -28.90 -31.26
CA ASP A 211 -8.43 -30.36 -31.21
C ASP A 211 -8.28 -30.91 -29.78
N GLN A 212 -8.96 -32.02 -29.53
CA GLN A 212 -8.97 -32.75 -28.26
C GLN A 212 -7.73 -33.63 -28.14
N SER A 213 -7.05 -33.59 -26.99
CA SER A 213 -6.97 -34.74 -26.07
C SER A 213 -5.90 -34.56 -24.98
N ALA A 214 -6.27 -35.00 -23.77
CA ALA A 214 -5.39 -35.32 -22.63
C ALA A 214 -4.58 -34.19 -21.97
N THR A 215 -5.23 -33.42 -21.08
CA THR A 215 -4.96 -33.50 -19.63
C THR A 215 -5.87 -32.54 -18.87
N LEU A 216 -6.77 -33.10 -18.06
CA LEU A 216 -7.49 -32.42 -17.00
C LEU A 216 -6.50 -32.01 -15.90
N GLU A 217 -5.72 -30.96 -16.12
CA GLU A 217 -5.12 -30.23 -15.00
C GLU A 217 -6.08 -29.12 -14.59
N THR A 218 -6.88 -29.42 -13.56
CA THR A 218 -7.53 -28.43 -12.73
C THR A 218 -6.55 -27.29 -12.45
N LYS A 219 -6.90 -26.09 -12.89
CA LYS A 219 -6.25 -24.81 -12.56
C LYS A 219 -6.38 -24.59 -11.05
N ARG A 220 -5.60 -25.33 -10.25
CA ARG A 220 -5.47 -25.14 -8.81
C ARG A 220 -4.72 -23.82 -8.64
N LYS A 221 -5.51 -22.76 -8.46
CA LYS A 221 -5.10 -21.55 -7.73
C LYS A 221 -4.20 -22.00 -6.58
N GLY A 222 -3.02 -21.41 -6.49
CA GLY A 222 -2.11 -21.64 -5.36
C GLY A 222 -2.93 -21.59 -4.08
N MET A 223 -2.94 -22.71 -3.36
CA MET A 223 -3.60 -22.81 -2.07
C MET A 223 -2.74 -21.99 -1.10
N ILE A 224 -3.03 -20.70 -1.01
CA ILE A 224 -2.66 -19.92 0.16
C ILE A 224 -3.58 -20.46 1.24
N LEU A 225 -3.09 -21.43 2.02
CA LEU A 225 -3.74 -21.78 3.26
C LEU A 225 -3.90 -20.46 4.02
N PRO A 226 -5.12 -20.04 4.37
CA PRO A 226 -5.27 -18.92 5.28
C PRO A 226 -4.57 -19.39 6.55
N PHE A 227 -3.37 -18.87 6.79
CA PHE A 227 -2.73 -19.03 8.08
C PHE A 227 -3.64 -18.25 9.03
N GLN A 228 -4.57 -18.95 9.67
CA GLN A 228 -5.18 -18.44 10.89
C GLN A 228 -4.06 -18.57 11.91
N PRO A 229 -3.46 -17.46 12.38
CA PRO A 229 -2.54 -17.54 13.50
C PRO A 229 -3.35 -18.10 14.67
N LEU A 230 -3.13 -19.37 15.00
CA LEU A 230 -3.63 -19.98 16.22
C LEU A 230 -2.80 -19.39 17.35
N VAL A 231 -3.20 -18.20 17.81
CA VAL A 231 -2.64 -17.58 19.00
C VAL A 231 -3.34 -18.21 20.19
N MET A 232 -2.59 -19.00 20.97
CA MET A 232 -3.06 -19.45 22.27
C MET A 232 -2.99 -18.24 23.22
N THR A 233 -4.10 -17.51 23.35
CA THR A 233 -4.21 -16.43 24.33
C THR A 233 -4.65 -17.00 25.67
N PHE A 234 -3.76 -17.00 26.65
CA PHE A 234 -4.14 -17.30 28.02
C PHE A 234 -5.14 -16.24 28.48
N HIS A 235 -6.34 -16.65 28.86
CA HIS A 235 -7.43 -15.72 29.23
C HIS A 235 -7.11 -14.85 30.47
N ASN A 236 -6.06 -15.19 31.23
CA ASN A 236 -5.66 -14.51 32.46
C ASN A 236 -4.17 -14.13 32.52
N VAL A 237 -3.43 -14.14 31.40
CA VAL A 237 -2.03 -13.66 31.40
C VAL A 237 -1.98 -12.27 30.80
N ASN A 238 -2.13 -11.30 31.68
CA ASN A 238 -1.82 -9.91 31.43
C ASN A 238 -0.29 -9.72 31.50
N TYR A 239 0.42 -9.97 30.40
CA TYR A 239 1.86 -9.70 30.31
C TYR A 239 2.09 -8.23 29.95
N PHE A 240 1.77 -7.33 30.88
CA PHE A 240 2.30 -5.97 30.84
C PHE A 240 3.39 -5.88 31.90
N VAL A 241 4.60 -6.26 31.49
CA VAL A 241 5.80 -5.89 32.23
C VAL A 241 6.04 -4.43 31.90
N ASP A 242 5.91 -3.55 32.89
CA ASP A 242 6.36 -2.16 32.78
C ASP A 242 7.88 -2.17 32.64
N ILE A 243 8.35 -2.24 31.39
CA ILE A 243 9.77 -2.20 31.08
C ILE A 243 10.26 -0.79 31.43
N PRO A 244 11.22 -0.64 32.36
CA PRO A 244 11.76 0.67 32.69
C PRO A 244 12.30 1.34 31.43
N LYS A 245 11.95 2.63 31.23
CA LYS A 245 12.26 3.37 30.00
C LYS A 245 13.73 3.31 29.60
N LYS A 246 14.63 3.21 30.58
CA LYS A 246 16.08 3.07 30.37
C LYS A 246 16.43 1.75 29.67
N LEU A 247 15.86 0.63 30.12
CA LEU A 247 16.10 -0.69 29.53
C LEU A 247 15.51 -0.77 28.12
N LEU A 248 14.35 -0.13 27.88
CA LEU A 248 13.78 -0.02 26.55
C LEU A 248 14.70 0.79 25.61
N GLN A 249 15.30 1.87 26.08
CA GLN A 249 16.24 2.67 25.30
C GLN A 249 17.51 1.90 24.97
N GLU A 250 18.09 1.20 25.94
CA GLU A 250 19.27 0.35 25.74
C GLU A 250 19.00 -0.74 24.69
N PHE A 251 17.84 -1.38 24.77
CA PHE A 251 17.44 -2.40 23.80
C PHE A 251 17.19 -1.82 22.39
N VAL A 252 16.57 -0.65 22.29
CA VAL A 252 16.40 0.04 21.00
C VAL A 252 17.76 0.41 20.40
N GLU A 253 18.73 0.83 21.22
CA GLU A 253 20.09 1.13 20.76
C GLU A 253 20.83 -0.13 20.29
N GLU A 254 20.65 -1.26 20.96
CA GLU A 254 21.18 -2.55 20.49
C GLU A 254 20.60 -2.94 19.14
N VAL A 255 19.27 -2.85 18.98
CA VAL A 255 18.61 -3.17 17.71
C VAL A 255 19.07 -2.24 16.58
N MET A 256 19.20 -0.93 16.84
CA MET A 256 19.67 0.04 15.86
C MET A 256 21.10 -0.25 15.37
N ARG A 257 21.98 -0.73 16.26
CA ARG A 257 23.33 -1.19 15.91
C ARG A 257 23.31 -2.47 15.08
N LEU A 258 22.46 -3.43 15.43
CA LEU A 258 22.33 -4.70 14.69
C LEU A 258 21.92 -4.49 13.23
N VAL A 259 21.02 -3.52 12.97
CA VAL A 259 20.57 -3.17 11.62
C VAL A 259 21.41 -2.09 10.94
N GLU A 260 22.50 -1.62 11.57
CA GLU A 260 23.41 -0.61 11.02
C GLU A 260 22.68 0.71 10.63
N LEU A 261 21.73 1.17 11.45
CA LEU A 261 20.94 2.40 11.20
C LEU A 261 21.28 3.57 12.15
N ASP A 262 22.36 3.48 12.93
CA ASP A 262 22.72 4.49 13.94
C ASP A 262 22.83 5.92 13.38
N THR A 263 23.40 6.07 12.18
CA THR A 263 23.58 7.37 11.51
C THR A 263 22.25 8.01 11.08
N LEU A 264 21.18 7.23 11.01
CA LEU A 264 19.86 7.63 10.53
C LEU A 264 18.83 7.76 11.65
N ARG A 265 19.25 7.77 12.92
CA ARG A 265 18.37 7.83 14.11
C ARG A 265 17.36 8.98 14.07
N GLN A 266 17.73 10.13 13.51
CA GLN A 266 16.89 11.33 13.41
C GLN A 266 16.33 11.56 12.00
N ALA A 267 16.58 10.65 11.06
CA ALA A 267 16.11 10.79 9.69
C ALA A 267 14.61 10.54 9.59
N LEU A 268 13.93 11.30 8.72
CA LEU A 268 12.52 11.09 8.42
C LEU A 268 12.35 9.84 7.54
N VAL A 269 11.51 8.90 7.99
CA VAL A 269 11.19 7.65 7.26
C VAL A 269 10.59 7.90 5.87
N GLY A 270 9.93 9.05 5.70
CA GLY A 270 9.30 9.51 4.46
C GLY A 270 7.82 9.13 4.39
N LEU A 271 6.99 10.02 3.84
CA LEU A 271 5.59 9.77 3.48
C LEU A 271 5.50 9.28 2.02
N PRO A 272 4.40 8.61 1.61
CA PRO A 272 4.17 8.30 0.20
C PRO A 272 4.23 9.58 -0.65
N GLY A 273 5.22 9.69 -1.55
CA GLY A 273 5.41 10.85 -2.43
C GLY A 273 6.45 11.90 -1.98
N SER A 274 7.04 11.78 -0.79
CA SER A 274 8.16 12.62 -0.34
C SER A 274 9.43 11.80 -0.16
N SER A 275 10.59 12.29 -0.58
CA SER A 275 11.88 11.61 -0.35
C SER A 275 12.16 11.50 1.15
N GLY A 276 12.45 10.29 1.61
CA GLY A 276 12.87 9.97 2.98
C GLY A 276 13.96 8.92 2.92
N LEU A 277 13.88 7.91 3.79
CA LEU A 277 14.79 6.76 3.74
C LEU A 277 14.75 6.04 2.38
N SER A 278 15.92 5.53 1.96
CA SER A 278 16.04 4.66 0.79
C SER A 278 15.19 3.39 0.96
N THR A 279 14.88 2.70 -0.13
CA THR A 279 14.15 1.42 -0.10
C THR A 279 14.85 0.37 0.77
N GLU A 280 16.16 0.31 0.68
CA GLU A 280 17.05 -0.55 1.47
C GLU A 280 17.02 -0.20 2.97
N GLN A 281 17.19 1.08 3.32
CA GLN A 281 17.09 1.56 4.70
C GLN A 281 15.71 1.30 5.30
N ARG A 282 14.64 1.47 4.51
CA ARG A 282 13.26 1.20 4.96
C ARG A 282 13.03 -0.28 5.24
N LYS A 283 13.65 -1.18 4.46
CA LYS A 283 13.58 -2.62 4.74
C LYS A 283 14.31 -2.98 6.03
N ARG A 284 15.52 -2.47 6.23
CA ARG A 284 16.25 -2.66 7.50
C ARG A 284 15.48 -2.10 8.69
N LEU A 285 14.86 -0.94 8.55
CA LEU A 285 14.00 -0.37 9.58
C LEU A 285 12.79 -1.26 9.86
N THR A 286 12.19 -1.85 8.83
CA THR A 286 11.06 -2.79 9.01
C THR A 286 11.50 -4.02 9.80
N ILE A 287 12.68 -4.59 9.49
CA ILE A 287 13.28 -5.68 10.28
C ILE A 287 13.51 -5.22 11.73
N ALA A 288 14.06 -4.02 11.93
CA ALA A 288 14.29 -3.46 13.26
C ALA A 288 13.01 -3.36 14.09
N VAL A 289 11.89 -2.90 13.50
CA VAL A 289 10.60 -2.83 14.21
C VAL A 289 10.14 -4.21 14.70
N GLU A 290 10.36 -5.26 13.91
CA GLU A 290 10.01 -6.64 14.32
C GLU A 290 11.00 -7.18 15.37
N LEU A 291 12.29 -6.80 15.30
CA LEU A 291 13.31 -7.18 16.29
C LEU A 291 13.07 -6.56 17.68
N VAL A 292 12.37 -5.42 17.76
CA VAL A 292 11.99 -4.80 19.03
C VAL A 292 11.07 -5.70 19.87
N ALA A 293 10.38 -6.67 19.27
CA ALA A 293 9.60 -7.67 20.00
C ALA A 293 10.46 -8.78 20.63
N ASN A 294 11.78 -8.77 20.41
CA ASN A 294 12.73 -9.80 20.79
C ASN A 294 12.30 -11.25 20.42
N PRO A 295 11.94 -11.53 19.15
CA PRO A 295 11.50 -12.86 18.74
C PRO A 295 12.66 -13.88 18.76
N SER A 296 12.36 -15.12 19.15
CA SER A 296 13.31 -16.25 19.06
C SER A 296 13.40 -16.86 17.67
N ILE A 297 12.30 -16.79 16.90
CA ILE A 297 12.19 -17.28 15.52
C ILE A 297 11.60 -16.18 14.66
N ILE A 298 12.21 -15.91 13.50
CA ILE A 298 11.79 -14.87 12.56
C ILE A 298 11.52 -15.51 11.20
N PHE A 299 10.34 -15.23 10.64
CA PHE A 299 9.99 -15.62 9.28
C PHE A 299 10.06 -14.40 8.37
N MET A 300 10.78 -14.50 7.24
CA MET A 300 10.85 -13.44 6.25
C MET A 300 10.45 -13.96 4.87
N ASP A 301 9.48 -13.30 4.24
CA ASP A 301 9.08 -13.62 2.87
C ASP A 301 9.79 -12.66 1.89
N GLU A 302 10.65 -13.20 1.03
CA GLU A 302 11.40 -12.47 0.00
C GLU A 302 12.03 -11.13 0.47
N PRO A 303 12.94 -11.14 1.48
CA PRO A 303 13.50 -9.92 2.07
C PRO A 303 14.29 -9.07 1.05
N THR A 304 14.70 -9.63 -0.09
CA THR A 304 15.47 -8.96 -1.14
C THR A 304 14.61 -8.37 -2.27
N SER A 305 13.28 -8.53 -2.26
CA SER A 305 12.39 -8.09 -3.35
C SER A 305 12.46 -6.58 -3.66
N GLY A 306 12.68 -6.19 -4.91
CA GLY A 306 12.77 -4.77 -5.30
C GLY A 306 14.05 -4.05 -4.85
N LEU A 307 15.09 -4.81 -4.48
CA LEU A 307 16.44 -4.29 -4.23
C LEU A 307 17.40 -4.73 -5.35
N ASP A 308 18.40 -3.91 -5.63
CA ASP A 308 19.55 -4.31 -6.42
C ASP A 308 20.47 -5.24 -5.61
N ALA A 309 21.40 -5.93 -6.28
CA ALA A 309 22.24 -6.95 -5.65
C ALA A 309 23.05 -6.41 -4.45
N ARG A 310 23.53 -5.15 -4.52
CA ARG A 310 24.29 -4.53 -3.43
C ARG A 310 23.39 -4.23 -2.24
N ALA A 311 22.23 -3.60 -2.46
CA ALA A 311 21.28 -3.33 -1.38
C ALA A 311 20.76 -4.62 -0.74
N ALA A 312 20.50 -5.65 -1.54
CA ALA A 312 20.09 -6.96 -1.06
C ALA A 312 21.16 -7.59 -0.14
N ALA A 313 22.44 -7.50 -0.52
CA ALA A 313 23.55 -7.97 0.29
C ALA A 313 23.65 -7.24 1.65
N ILE A 314 23.42 -5.91 1.67
CA ILE A 314 23.42 -5.14 2.92
C ILE A 314 22.28 -5.59 3.84
N VAL A 315 21.06 -5.76 3.31
CA VAL A 315 19.92 -6.28 4.09
C VAL A 315 20.21 -7.69 4.61
N MET A 316 20.71 -8.59 3.77
CA MET A 316 21.01 -9.96 4.17
C MET A 316 22.15 -10.04 5.20
N ARG A 317 23.12 -9.11 5.15
CA ARG A 317 24.14 -8.96 6.18
C ARG A 317 23.52 -8.60 7.54
N THR A 318 22.54 -7.69 7.58
CA THR A 318 21.85 -7.38 8.84
C THR A 318 21.03 -8.57 9.37
N VAL A 319 20.46 -9.36 8.46
CA VAL A 319 19.78 -10.61 8.83
C VAL A 319 20.79 -11.60 9.41
N ARG A 320 21.99 -11.73 8.82
CA ARG A 320 23.08 -12.56 9.32
C ARG A 320 23.52 -12.13 10.73
N ASN A 321 23.77 -10.83 10.94
CA ASN A 321 24.08 -10.28 12.27
C ASN A 321 22.99 -10.64 13.30
N THR A 322 21.73 -10.66 12.88
CA THR A 322 20.61 -11.06 13.74
C THR A 322 20.67 -12.55 14.08
N VAL A 323 20.98 -13.43 13.12
CA VAL A 323 21.13 -14.87 13.38
C VAL A 323 22.29 -15.14 14.35
N ASP A 324 23.39 -14.40 14.21
CA ASP A 324 24.60 -14.57 15.04
C ASP A 324 24.38 -14.25 16.53
N THR A 325 23.29 -13.55 16.86
CA THR A 325 22.85 -13.37 18.25
C THR A 325 22.14 -14.59 18.87
N GLY A 326 22.00 -15.69 18.12
CA GLY A 326 21.32 -16.92 18.55
C GLY A 326 19.83 -17.01 18.18
N ARG A 327 19.36 -16.16 17.26
CA ARG A 327 17.97 -16.17 16.76
C ARG A 327 17.84 -17.04 15.52
N THR A 328 16.76 -17.79 15.39
CA THR A 328 16.50 -18.59 14.17
C THR A 328 15.78 -17.75 13.14
N VAL A 329 16.32 -17.64 11.93
CA VAL A 329 15.65 -16.95 10.80
C VAL A 329 15.33 -17.97 9.71
N VAL A 330 14.08 -18.00 9.27
CA VAL A 330 13.63 -18.78 8.11
C VAL A 330 13.16 -17.79 7.05
N CYS A 331 13.75 -17.83 5.86
CA CYS A 331 13.31 -16.95 4.78
C CYS A 331 13.26 -17.60 3.41
N THR A 332 12.40 -17.05 2.55
CA THR A 332 12.30 -17.38 1.13
C THR A 332 13.11 -16.37 0.33
N ILE A 333 13.90 -16.82 -0.65
CA ILE A 333 14.57 -15.91 -1.59
C ILE A 333 14.35 -16.39 -3.02
N HIS A 334 13.96 -15.46 -3.88
CA HIS A 334 13.89 -15.66 -5.32
C HIS A 334 15.23 -15.24 -5.96
N GLN A 335 15.97 -16.19 -6.52
CA GLN A 335 17.22 -15.96 -7.28
C GLN A 335 18.30 -15.17 -6.50
N PRO A 336 18.86 -15.72 -5.40
CA PRO A 336 19.95 -15.07 -4.67
C PRO A 336 21.23 -14.97 -5.53
N SER A 337 22.03 -13.92 -5.30
CA SER A 337 23.42 -13.92 -5.75
C SER A 337 24.21 -14.99 -4.99
N ILE A 338 25.34 -15.44 -5.53
CA ILE A 338 26.22 -16.43 -4.88
C ILE A 338 26.61 -15.99 -3.47
N ASP A 339 26.99 -14.73 -3.29
CA ASP A 339 27.40 -14.21 -1.98
C ASP A 339 26.27 -14.27 -0.94
N ILE A 340 25.03 -14.02 -1.36
CA ILE A 340 23.85 -14.12 -0.49
C ILE A 340 23.51 -15.58 -0.21
N PHE A 341 23.62 -16.43 -1.23
CA PHE A 341 23.32 -17.86 -1.11
C PHE A 341 24.26 -18.58 -0.14
N GLU A 342 25.56 -18.24 -0.18
CA GLU A 342 26.56 -18.78 0.74
C GLU A 342 26.43 -18.26 2.18
N ALA A 343 25.66 -17.20 2.41
CA ALA A 343 25.39 -16.70 3.77
C ALA A 343 24.37 -17.54 4.55
N PHE A 344 23.69 -18.47 3.88
CA PHE A 344 22.73 -19.39 4.49
C PHE A 344 23.43 -20.57 5.16
N ASP A 345 22.93 -20.97 6.33
CA ASP A 345 23.43 -22.17 7.01
C ASP A 345 22.85 -23.45 6.39
N GLU A 346 21.56 -23.42 6.06
CA GLU A 346 20.79 -24.56 5.55
C GLU A 346 19.88 -24.15 4.39
N LEU A 347 19.70 -25.06 3.44
CA LEU A 347 18.76 -24.92 2.32
C LEU A 347 17.64 -25.95 2.44
N LEU A 348 16.40 -25.46 2.34
CA LEU A 348 15.22 -26.29 2.13
C LEU A 348 14.71 -26.10 0.70
N LEU A 349 14.95 -27.08 -0.17
CA LEU A 349 14.48 -27.10 -1.55
C LEU A 349 13.28 -28.02 -1.70
N MET A 350 12.19 -27.53 -2.30
CA MET A 350 10.95 -28.28 -2.45
C MET A 350 10.51 -28.37 -3.92
N LYS A 351 9.99 -29.54 -4.33
CA LYS A 351 9.30 -29.74 -5.60
C LYS A 351 7.85 -29.26 -5.51
N ARG A 352 7.28 -28.91 -6.66
CA ARG A 352 5.83 -28.79 -6.85
C ARG A 352 5.12 -30.02 -6.28
N GLY A 353 4.15 -29.78 -5.39
CA GLY A 353 3.48 -30.83 -4.62
C GLY A 353 3.98 -31.00 -3.18
N GLY A 354 4.84 -30.10 -2.69
CA GLY A 354 5.23 -30.04 -1.27
C GLY A 354 6.26 -31.08 -0.84
N ARG A 355 6.91 -31.76 -1.79
CA ARG A 355 7.92 -32.78 -1.50
C ARG A 355 9.29 -32.13 -1.39
N VAL A 356 10.00 -32.39 -0.30
CA VAL A 356 11.37 -31.90 -0.10
C VAL A 356 12.32 -32.66 -1.03
N ILE A 357 13.10 -31.92 -1.82
CA ILE A 357 14.16 -32.45 -2.70
C ILE A 357 15.50 -32.45 -1.96
N TYR A 358 15.76 -31.38 -1.20
CA TYR A 358 16.96 -31.19 -0.40
C TYR A 358 16.61 -30.47 0.88
N GLY A 359 17.17 -30.91 2.00
CA GLY A 359 16.98 -30.29 3.31
C GLY A 359 18.24 -30.53 4.12
N GLY A 360 19.08 -29.51 4.26
CA GLY A 360 20.32 -29.63 5.01
C GLY A 360 21.30 -28.50 4.75
N LYS A 361 22.49 -28.64 5.33
CA LYS A 361 23.55 -27.63 5.27
C LYS A 361 24.10 -27.45 3.87
N LEU A 362 24.44 -26.21 3.51
CA LEU A 362 25.08 -25.93 2.21
C LEU A 362 26.52 -26.46 2.15
N GLY A 363 27.23 -26.36 3.28
CA GLY A 363 28.67 -26.62 3.35
C GLY A 363 29.49 -25.44 2.84
N LEU A 364 30.81 -25.51 3.01
CA LEU A 364 31.71 -24.45 2.56
C LEU A 364 31.67 -24.35 1.03
N HIS A 365 31.32 -23.18 0.48
CA HIS A 365 31.15 -22.98 -0.97
C HIS A 365 30.14 -23.94 -1.60
N SER A 366 29.03 -24.20 -0.90
CA SER A 366 27.96 -25.11 -1.31
C SER A 366 28.39 -26.55 -1.69
N ARG A 367 29.58 -27.00 -1.26
CA ARG A 367 30.13 -28.32 -1.67
C ARG A 367 29.22 -29.49 -1.32
N ILE A 368 28.64 -29.50 -0.12
CA ILE A 368 27.76 -30.60 0.33
C ILE A 368 26.52 -30.69 -0.57
N LEU A 369 25.95 -29.52 -0.90
CA LEU A 369 24.81 -29.44 -1.81
C LEU A 369 25.20 -29.91 -3.21
N ILE A 370 26.34 -29.47 -3.72
CA ILE A 370 26.82 -29.84 -5.06
C ILE A 370 27.06 -31.35 -5.15
N ASP A 371 27.73 -31.94 -4.14
CA ASP A 371 28.00 -33.37 -4.07
C ASP A 371 26.70 -34.19 -4.04
N TYR A 372 25.70 -33.72 -3.27
CA TYR A 372 24.37 -34.34 -3.25
C TYR A 372 23.73 -34.37 -4.64
N PHE A 373 23.69 -33.24 -5.35
CA PHE A 373 23.09 -33.20 -6.69
C PHE A 373 23.92 -33.93 -7.74
N GLN A 374 25.25 -33.91 -7.65
CA GLN A 374 26.13 -34.68 -8.54
C GLN A 374 25.90 -36.19 -8.37
N SER A 375 25.73 -36.66 -7.12
CA SER A 375 25.45 -38.06 -6.82
C SER A 375 24.13 -38.56 -7.42
N LEU A 376 23.13 -37.67 -7.53
CA LEU A 376 21.81 -38.01 -8.09
C LEU A 376 21.83 -38.16 -9.62
N VAL A 377 22.72 -37.45 -10.32
CA VAL A 377 22.66 -37.34 -11.79
C VAL A 377 23.82 -38.07 -12.51
N LYS A 378 24.83 -38.60 -11.81
CA LYS A 378 26.03 -39.22 -12.44
C LYS A 378 26.65 -38.30 -13.52
N ILE A 379 26.75 -37.00 -13.22
CA ILE A 379 27.42 -36.04 -14.09
C ILE A 379 28.72 -35.65 -13.40
N ASP A 380 29.86 -35.93 -14.02
CA ASP A 380 31.20 -35.71 -13.45
C ASP A 380 31.46 -34.23 -13.13
N HIS A 381 30.82 -33.29 -13.82
CA HIS A 381 30.94 -31.85 -13.54
C HIS A 381 29.65 -31.09 -13.85
N MET A 382 29.07 -30.46 -12.82
CA MET A 382 27.95 -29.54 -12.98
C MET A 382 28.50 -28.18 -13.47
N VAL A 383 28.72 -28.05 -14.77
CA VAL A 383 29.11 -26.77 -15.39
C VAL A 383 27.85 -25.95 -15.65
N LEU A 384 27.78 -24.75 -15.07
CA LEU A 384 26.74 -23.75 -15.29
C LEU A 384 26.88 -23.16 -16.70
N PHE A 385 26.43 -23.89 -17.73
CA PHE A 385 26.29 -23.32 -19.05
C PHE A 385 24.98 -22.55 -19.15
N GLN A 386 25.07 -21.23 -19.29
CA GLN A 386 23.94 -20.41 -19.74
C GLN A 386 23.75 -20.66 -21.25
N PHE A 387 23.09 -21.76 -21.61
CA PHE A 387 22.74 -22.05 -23.00
C PHE A 387 21.68 -21.05 -23.48
N ILE A 388 22.06 -20.14 -24.36
CA ILE A 388 21.12 -19.38 -25.17
C ILE A 388 20.54 -20.37 -26.20
N PRO A 389 19.21 -20.56 -26.29
CA PRO A 389 18.62 -21.42 -27.31
C PRO A 389 19.05 -20.99 -28.71
N VAL A 390 19.22 -21.92 -29.66
CA VAL A 390 19.79 -21.63 -31.00
C VAL A 390 19.00 -20.54 -31.74
N TRP A 391 17.69 -20.46 -31.54
CA TRP A 391 16.87 -19.39 -32.13
C TRP A 391 17.06 -18.02 -31.46
N TRP A 392 17.63 -17.92 -30.26
CA TRP A 392 17.93 -16.65 -29.59
C TRP A 392 19.30 -16.07 -29.97
N ILE A 393 20.09 -16.77 -30.78
CA ILE A 393 21.44 -16.33 -31.20
C ILE A 393 21.38 -14.97 -31.92
N TRP A 394 20.29 -14.63 -32.63
CA TRP A 394 20.14 -13.30 -33.25
C TRP A 394 20.17 -12.13 -32.25
N PHE A 395 19.79 -12.38 -30.99
CA PHE A 395 19.72 -11.33 -29.96
C PHE A 395 21.12 -10.86 -29.57
N TYR A 396 22.10 -11.79 -29.60
CA TYR A 396 23.51 -11.47 -29.46
C TYR A 396 23.97 -10.48 -30.54
N TYR A 397 23.57 -10.67 -31.81
CA TYR A 397 23.98 -9.81 -32.92
C TYR A 397 23.28 -8.44 -32.95
N ILE A 398 22.09 -8.31 -32.37
CA ILE A 398 21.36 -7.04 -32.26
C ILE A 398 21.77 -6.23 -31.02
N CYS A 399 22.47 -6.85 -30.05
CA CYS A 399 22.86 -6.17 -28.82
C CYS A 399 24.17 -5.37 -29.00
N PRO A 400 24.16 -4.03 -28.85
CA PRO A 400 25.37 -3.22 -28.96
C PRO A 400 26.40 -3.51 -27.84
N ILE A 401 25.94 -4.04 -26.69
CA ILE A 401 26.82 -4.44 -25.57
C ILE A 401 27.69 -5.65 -25.95
N ALA A 402 27.15 -6.58 -26.74
CA ALA A 402 27.92 -7.74 -27.20
C ALA A 402 29.06 -7.32 -28.13
N TRP A 403 28.80 -6.42 -29.08
CA TRP A 403 29.81 -5.89 -30.01
C TRP A 403 30.85 -4.99 -29.33
N THR A 404 30.47 -4.24 -28.29
CA THR A 404 31.44 -3.47 -27.48
C THR A 404 32.36 -4.39 -26.70
N LEU A 405 31.83 -5.42 -26.02
CA LEU A 405 32.66 -6.40 -25.31
C LEU A 405 33.59 -7.15 -26.27
N GLN A 406 33.07 -7.61 -27.42
CA GLN A 406 33.87 -8.25 -28.45
C GLN A 406 34.99 -7.34 -28.96
N GLY A 407 34.71 -6.06 -29.21
CA GLY A 407 35.69 -5.06 -29.62
C GLY A 407 36.77 -4.80 -28.56
N ILE A 408 36.37 -4.60 -27.30
CA ILE A 408 37.28 -4.33 -26.18
C ILE A 408 38.18 -5.54 -25.93
N ILE A 409 37.60 -6.74 -25.79
CA ILE A 409 38.35 -7.96 -25.50
C ILE A 409 39.29 -8.31 -26.66
N SER A 410 38.81 -8.21 -27.91
CA SER A 410 39.68 -8.46 -29.08
C SER A 410 40.79 -7.42 -29.21
N SER A 411 40.55 -6.16 -28.82
CA SER A 411 41.57 -5.11 -28.85
C SER A 411 42.62 -5.25 -27.75
N GLN A 412 42.22 -5.64 -26.54
CA GLN A 412 43.12 -5.71 -25.38
C GLN A 412 43.86 -7.05 -25.30
N LEU A 413 43.19 -8.16 -25.65
CA LEU A 413 43.69 -9.51 -25.44
C LEU A 413 43.92 -10.30 -26.74
N GLY A 414 43.48 -9.80 -27.90
CA GLY A 414 43.56 -10.52 -29.18
C GLY A 414 44.98 -10.76 -29.72
N ASN A 415 45.99 -10.06 -29.19
CA ASN A 415 47.41 -10.20 -29.55
C ASN A 415 48.28 -10.71 -28.39
N VAL A 416 47.66 -11.11 -27.28
CA VAL A 416 48.40 -11.52 -26.09
C VAL A 416 48.78 -13.00 -26.23
N GLU A 417 50.08 -13.27 -26.29
CA GLU A 417 50.65 -14.63 -26.42
C GLU A 417 51.07 -15.25 -25.08
N THR A 418 50.71 -14.62 -23.97
CA THR A 418 51.02 -15.16 -22.64
C THR A 418 50.30 -16.50 -22.45
N ILE A 419 51.01 -17.47 -21.88
CA ILE A 419 50.49 -18.82 -21.67
C ILE A 419 49.67 -18.82 -20.39
N ILE A 420 48.41 -19.22 -20.48
CA ILE A 420 47.57 -19.44 -19.31
C ILE A 420 47.87 -20.85 -18.79
N GLN A 421 48.29 -20.97 -17.54
CA GLN A 421 48.44 -22.27 -16.87
C GLN A 421 47.16 -22.55 -16.06
N GLY A 422 46.33 -23.49 -16.56
CA GLY A 422 45.20 -24.07 -15.84
C GLY A 422 45.37 -25.58 -15.67
N GLN A 423 44.59 -26.22 -14.78
CA GLN A 423 44.65 -27.67 -14.55
C GLN A 423 44.48 -28.44 -15.88
N GLY A 424 45.60 -28.89 -16.48
CA GLY A 424 45.64 -29.73 -17.67
C GLY A 424 45.79 -29.05 -19.03
N PHE A 425 45.85 -27.71 -19.14
CA PHE A 425 45.96 -27.02 -20.43
C PHE A 425 47.03 -25.90 -20.40
N GLN A 426 47.94 -25.91 -21.38
CA GLN A 426 48.86 -24.81 -21.70
C GLN A 426 48.49 -24.25 -23.07
N VAL A 427 47.71 -23.18 -23.09
CA VAL A 427 47.26 -22.51 -24.33
C VAL A 427 47.53 -21.01 -24.20
N SER A 428 47.93 -20.38 -25.30
CA SER A 428 48.07 -18.93 -25.41
C SER A 428 46.72 -18.23 -25.20
N VAL A 429 46.70 -17.07 -24.54
CA VAL A 429 45.47 -16.25 -24.36
C VAL A 429 44.75 -16.03 -25.70
N LYS A 430 45.51 -15.74 -26.76
CA LYS A 430 44.99 -15.55 -28.13
C LYS A 430 44.29 -16.80 -28.67
N ASP A 431 44.90 -17.96 -28.52
CA ASP A 431 44.35 -19.22 -29.04
C ASP A 431 43.14 -19.68 -28.22
N TYR A 432 43.15 -19.41 -26.91
CA TYR A 432 42.02 -19.65 -26.01
C TYR A 432 40.80 -18.79 -26.38
N LEU A 433 40.99 -17.49 -26.63
CA LEU A 433 39.92 -16.58 -27.03
C LEU A 433 39.33 -16.94 -28.40
N LYS A 434 40.19 -17.38 -29.32
CA LYS A 434 39.75 -17.83 -30.64
C LYS A 434 38.98 -19.15 -30.59
N ALA A 435 39.41 -20.10 -29.77
CA ALA A 435 38.78 -21.42 -29.65
C ALA A 435 37.44 -21.38 -28.90
N ASN A 436 37.34 -20.58 -27.83
CA ASN A 436 36.17 -20.59 -26.94
C ASN A 436 35.13 -19.50 -27.26
N TYR A 437 35.54 -18.38 -27.84
CA TYR A 437 34.66 -17.21 -28.03
C TYR A 437 34.63 -16.66 -29.48
N ASP A 438 35.39 -17.25 -30.43
CA ASP A 438 35.59 -16.71 -31.79
C ASP A 438 36.06 -15.24 -31.80
N TYR A 439 36.80 -14.84 -30.76
CA TYR A 439 37.34 -13.49 -30.62
C TYR A 439 38.76 -13.42 -31.20
N GLY A 440 39.01 -12.40 -32.01
CA GLY A 440 40.29 -12.23 -32.69
C GLY A 440 40.41 -10.84 -33.32
N THR A 441 41.62 -10.47 -33.70
CA THR A 441 41.93 -9.14 -34.27
C THR A 441 41.08 -8.78 -35.49
N ASN A 442 40.70 -9.77 -36.29
CA ASN A 442 39.85 -9.59 -37.47
C ASN A 442 38.42 -9.11 -37.14
N LYS A 443 37.98 -9.20 -35.88
CA LYS A 443 36.63 -8.81 -35.45
C LYS A 443 36.56 -7.37 -34.93
N ILE A 444 37.69 -6.67 -34.77
CA ILE A 444 37.74 -5.29 -34.28
C ILE A 444 37.06 -4.33 -35.26
N GLY A 445 37.43 -4.40 -36.55
CA GLY A 445 36.85 -3.55 -37.61
C GLY A 445 35.32 -3.68 -37.74
N PRO A 446 34.78 -4.90 -37.87
CA PRO A 446 33.33 -5.12 -37.89
C PRO A 446 32.62 -4.59 -36.65
N SER A 447 33.22 -4.75 -35.45
CA SER A 447 32.62 -4.25 -34.21
C SER A 447 32.50 -2.73 -34.19
N ILE A 448 33.52 -2.00 -34.65
CA ILE A 448 33.48 -0.53 -34.75
C ILE A 448 32.39 -0.07 -35.73
N ALA A 449 32.31 -0.73 -36.90
CA ALA A 449 31.31 -0.38 -37.92
C ALA A 449 29.88 -0.56 -37.40
N VAL A 450 29.59 -1.70 -36.74
CA VAL A 450 28.26 -1.98 -36.16
C VAL A 450 27.90 -0.97 -35.06
N LEU A 451 28.85 -0.58 -34.21
CA LEU A 451 28.61 0.41 -33.16
C LEU A 451 28.32 1.81 -33.71
N LEU A 452 28.95 2.21 -34.82
CA LEU A 452 28.63 3.47 -35.50
C LEU A 452 27.21 3.44 -36.08
N VAL A 453 26.79 2.31 -36.66
CA VAL A 453 25.43 2.13 -37.18
C VAL A 453 24.39 2.23 -36.05
N PHE A 454 24.63 1.60 -34.90
CA PHE A 454 23.72 1.71 -33.75
C PHE A 454 23.61 3.14 -33.21
N ASN A 455 24.71 3.90 -33.16
CA ASN A 455 24.68 5.30 -32.75
C ASN A 455 23.80 6.15 -33.69
N LEU A 456 23.95 5.98 -35.00
CA LEU A 456 23.12 6.68 -35.99
C LEU A 456 21.65 6.27 -35.88
N LEU A 457 21.36 4.99 -35.64
CA LEU A 457 20.00 4.49 -35.45
C LEU A 457 19.34 5.08 -34.20
N PHE A 458 20.00 5.03 -33.04
CA PHE A 458 19.45 5.59 -31.80
C PHE A 458 19.25 7.10 -31.88
N PHE A 459 20.19 7.83 -32.50
CA PHE A 459 20.03 9.25 -32.76
C PHE A 459 18.81 9.54 -33.63
N SER A 460 18.61 8.75 -34.69
CA SER A 460 17.46 8.89 -35.59
C SER A 460 16.13 8.61 -34.87
N VAL A 461 16.06 7.54 -34.08
CA VAL A 461 14.87 7.21 -33.27
C VAL A 461 14.57 8.29 -32.24
N PHE A 462 15.59 8.83 -31.58
CA PHE A 462 15.45 9.93 -30.63
C PHE A 462 14.90 11.19 -31.32
N ALA A 463 15.48 11.59 -32.46
CA ALA A 463 15.03 12.74 -33.24
C ALA A 463 13.57 12.60 -33.72
N VAL A 464 13.16 11.40 -34.17
CA VAL A 464 11.77 11.12 -34.57
C VAL A 464 10.83 11.13 -33.35
N SER A 465 11.27 10.57 -32.23
CA SER A 465 10.48 10.49 -31.00
C SER A 465 10.20 11.86 -30.41
N VAL A 466 11.17 12.79 -30.43
CA VAL A 466 10.97 14.20 -30.03
C VAL A 466 9.94 14.91 -30.93
N LYS A 467 9.89 14.57 -32.22
CA LYS A 467 8.93 15.15 -33.17
C LYS A 467 7.49 14.65 -32.96
N PHE A 468 7.30 13.42 -32.52
CA PHE A 468 5.97 12.79 -32.40
C PHE A 468 5.41 12.76 -30.98
N ILE A 469 6.26 12.78 -29.94
CA ILE A 469 5.83 12.73 -28.54
C ILE A 469 5.62 14.16 -28.03
N ASN A 470 4.35 14.56 -27.96
CA ASN A 470 3.96 15.87 -27.46
C ASN A 470 3.99 15.87 -25.92
N PHE A 471 5.10 16.38 -25.34
CA PHE A 471 5.37 16.36 -23.89
C PHE A 471 4.43 17.22 -23.02
N GLN A 472 3.43 17.90 -23.60
CA GLN A 472 2.54 18.83 -22.89
C GLN A 472 1.23 18.25 -22.33
N ARG A 473 1.03 16.93 -22.36
CA ARG A 473 -0.10 16.29 -21.61
C ARG A 473 0.43 15.39 -20.51
N ARG A 474 0.76 15.96 -19.37
CA ARG A 474 0.66 15.32 -18.05
C ARG A 474 0.39 16.37 -16.98
#